data_AF-A0A2D9M8W2-F1
#
_entry.id   AF-A0A2D9M8W2-F1
#
_cell.length_a   1.000
_cell.length_b   1.000
_cell.length_c   1.000
_cell.angle_alpha   90.00
_cell.angle_beta   90.00
_cell.angle_gamma   90.00
#
_symmetry.space_group_name_H-M   'P 1'
#
loop_
_entity.id
_entity.type
_entity.pdbx_description
1 polymer ?
#
loop_
_entity_poly.entity_id
_entity_poly.type
_entity_poly.pdbx_seq_one_letter_code
_entity_poly.pdbx_strand_id
1 'polypeptide(L)'
;MTDSDSTYGEEGSGSPTESKPNWRRDLENRAKEAEQQAADYASRLESYERRDTFRSAGIDPDDARARYFVKAYDGEMDPDAIRAEAEAAGFLGSDAPAASPTPYMQDALAAEQRIATAGEGGDPVSQADLNARIAATKNPEELRALMESEGYQWGAAI
;
A
#
# COMPACT_ATOMS: atom_id res chain seq x y z
N MET A 1 79.69 2.10 -55.54
CA MET A 1 79.95 1.13 -54.45
C MET A 1 79.76 1.84 -53.13
N THR A 2 78.55 1.73 -52.58
CA THR A 2 78.23 1.94 -51.17
C THR A 2 77.05 1.03 -50.89
N ASP A 3 77.37 -0.16 -50.44
CA ASP A 3 76.49 -1.19 -49.91
C ASP A 3 76.01 -0.77 -48.51
N SER A 4 74.70 -0.67 -48.32
CA SER A 4 74.04 -0.64 -47.00
C SER A 4 72.60 -1.16 -47.17
N ASP A 5 72.48 -2.44 -47.50
CA ASP A 5 71.25 -3.20 -47.31
C ASP A 5 71.31 -3.87 -45.94
N SER A 6 70.58 -3.30 -44.97
CA SER A 6 70.29 -3.93 -43.68
C SER A 6 68.85 -3.57 -43.33
N THR A 7 67.92 -4.11 -44.09
CA THR A 7 66.52 -4.19 -43.67
C THR A 7 66.40 -5.37 -42.72
N TYR A 8 66.58 -5.05 -41.43
CA TYR A 8 66.39 -5.96 -40.30
C TYR A 8 64.95 -6.48 -40.28
N GLY A 9 64.82 -7.73 -39.85
CA GLY A 9 63.64 -8.55 -39.93
C GLY A 9 62.43 -8.01 -39.21
N GLU A 10 61.30 -8.37 -39.80
CA GLU A 10 59.97 -8.52 -39.25
C GLU A 10 59.97 -9.03 -37.80
N GLU A 11 59.59 -8.15 -36.87
CA GLU A 11 59.16 -8.53 -35.52
C GLU A 11 57.76 -7.97 -35.32
N GLY A 12 56.79 -8.89 -35.30
CA GLY A 12 55.36 -8.60 -35.29
C GLY A 12 54.94 -7.62 -34.20
N SER A 13 54.42 -6.47 -34.63
CA SER A 13 53.56 -5.62 -33.81
C SER A 13 52.21 -6.32 -33.64
N GLY A 14 52.18 -7.34 -32.78
CA GLY A 14 50.94 -7.82 -32.18
C GLY A 14 50.49 -6.80 -31.14
N SER A 15 49.95 -5.66 -31.59
CA SER A 15 49.29 -4.71 -30.70
C SER A 15 48.05 -5.38 -30.07
N PRO A 16 47.99 -5.57 -28.74
CA PRO A 16 46.74 -5.92 -28.08
C PRO A 16 45.94 -4.63 -28.02
N THR A 17 45.14 -4.37 -29.05
CA THR A 17 44.05 -3.39 -28.93
C THR A 17 42.98 -4.01 -28.04
N GLU A 18 43.19 -3.95 -26.73
CA GLU A 18 42.11 -4.08 -25.77
C GLU A 18 41.05 -3.05 -26.18
N SER A 19 39.98 -3.55 -26.78
CA SER A 19 38.81 -2.76 -27.11
C SER A 19 38.28 -2.19 -25.81
N LYS A 20 38.48 -0.89 -25.58
CA LYS A 20 37.97 -0.18 -24.40
C LYS A 20 36.52 -0.62 -24.16
N PRO A 21 36.17 -1.15 -22.97
CA PRO A 21 34.82 -1.65 -22.72
C PRO A 21 33.81 -0.54 -22.97
N ASN A 22 32.81 -0.82 -23.80
CA ASN A 22 31.80 0.15 -24.23
C ASN A 22 30.75 0.34 -23.13
N TRP A 23 31.18 0.79 -21.95
CA TRP A 23 30.37 0.99 -20.76
C TRP A 23 29.16 1.89 -21.01
N ARG A 24 29.26 2.79 -22.00
CA ARG A 24 28.19 3.70 -22.39
C ARG A 24 27.05 2.95 -23.08
N ARG A 25 27.37 2.03 -23.99
CA ARG A 25 26.40 1.16 -24.65
C ARG A 25 25.82 0.13 -23.67
N ASP A 26 26.62 -0.37 -22.74
CA ASP A 26 26.11 -1.26 -21.68
C ASP A 26 25.12 -0.53 -20.77
N LEU A 27 25.40 0.73 -20.44
CA LEU A 27 24.50 1.56 -19.64
C LEU A 27 23.20 1.90 -20.39
N GLU A 28 23.29 2.23 -21.67
CA GLU A 28 22.11 2.43 -22.54
C GLU A 28 21.26 1.17 -22.66
N ASN A 29 21.88 -0.01 -22.78
CA ASN A 29 21.17 -1.29 -22.83
C ASN A 29 20.47 -1.59 -21.50
N ARG A 30 21.15 -1.41 -20.36
CA ARG A 30 20.53 -1.60 -19.04
C ARG A 30 19.37 -0.66 -18.79
N ALA A 31 19.47 0.60 -19.23
CA ALA A 31 18.38 1.55 -19.12
C ALA A 31 17.14 1.08 -19.91
N LYS A 32 17.35 0.66 -21.17
CA LYS A 32 16.27 0.11 -22.00
C LYS A 32 15.66 -1.16 -21.42
N GLU A 33 16.47 -2.07 -20.91
CA GLU A 33 15.99 -3.29 -20.25
C GLU A 33 15.18 -2.97 -18.99
N ALA A 34 15.63 -1.99 -18.19
CA ALA A 34 14.90 -1.55 -17.00
C ALA A 34 13.55 -0.90 -17.36
N GLU A 35 13.52 -0.05 -18.40
CA GLU A 35 12.29 0.56 -18.91
C GLU A 35 11.32 -0.50 -19.44
N GLN A 36 11.81 -1.49 -20.20
CA GLN A 36 10.99 -2.60 -20.70
C GLN A 36 10.43 -3.42 -19.55
N GLN A 37 11.25 -3.77 -18.56
CA GLN A 37 10.79 -4.48 -17.38
C GLN A 37 9.74 -3.68 -16.60
N ALA A 38 9.94 -2.38 -16.41
CA ALA A 38 8.97 -1.52 -15.75
C ALA A 38 7.63 -1.49 -16.51
N ALA A 39 7.66 -1.37 -17.83
CA ALA A 39 6.46 -1.42 -18.67
C ALA A 39 5.75 -2.79 -18.60
N ASP A 40 6.52 -3.88 -18.60
CA ASP A 40 5.99 -5.23 -18.45
C ASP A 40 5.34 -5.44 -17.07
N TYR A 41 5.98 -4.97 -15.99
CA TYR A 41 5.42 -5.04 -14.65
C TYR A 41 4.16 -4.18 -14.51
N ALA A 42 4.16 -2.96 -15.05
CA ALA A 42 2.99 -2.08 -15.04
C ALA A 42 1.81 -2.73 -15.77
N SER A 43 2.04 -3.30 -16.96
CA SER A 43 1.00 -3.99 -17.74
C SER A 43 0.46 -5.22 -17.01
N ARG A 44 1.33 -5.98 -16.35
CA ARG A 44 0.92 -7.12 -15.52
C ARG A 44 0.11 -6.68 -14.31
N LEU A 45 0.54 -5.61 -13.63
CA LEU A 45 -0.15 -5.05 -12.47
C LEU A 45 -1.57 -4.64 -12.86
N GLU A 46 -1.72 -3.87 -13.93
CA GLU A 46 -3.04 -3.46 -14.45
C GLU A 46 -3.92 -4.67 -14.78
N SER A 47 -3.35 -5.71 -15.40
CA SER A 47 -4.08 -6.93 -15.70
C SER A 47 -4.55 -7.67 -14.44
N TYR A 48 -3.76 -7.64 -13.37
CA TYR A 48 -4.11 -8.25 -12.09
C TYR A 48 -5.17 -7.44 -11.37
N GLU A 49 -5.01 -6.12 -11.30
CA GLU A 49 -5.98 -5.19 -10.70
C GLU A 49 -7.33 -5.34 -11.37
N ARG A 50 -7.36 -5.34 -12.72
CA ARG A 50 -8.58 -5.56 -13.49
C ARG A 50 -9.23 -6.91 -13.15
N ARG A 51 -8.46 -8.00 -13.12
CA ARG A 51 -9.00 -9.32 -12.75
C ARG A 51 -9.54 -9.34 -11.33
N ASP A 52 -8.90 -8.61 -10.42
CA ASP A 52 -9.31 -8.52 -9.02
C ASP A 52 -10.58 -7.70 -8.84
N THR A 53 -10.74 -6.59 -9.59
CA THR A 53 -11.97 -5.78 -9.56
C THR A 53 -13.17 -6.56 -10.08
N PHE A 54 -13.04 -7.26 -11.22
CA PHE A 54 -14.11 -8.13 -11.73
C PHE A 54 -14.47 -9.25 -10.76
N ARG A 55 -13.47 -9.90 -10.14
CA ARG A 55 -13.70 -10.92 -9.12
C ARG A 55 -14.40 -10.35 -7.89
N SER A 56 -13.99 -9.17 -7.44
CA SER A 56 -14.61 -8.45 -6.31
C SER A 56 -16.05 -8.05 -6.61
N ALA A 57 -16.37 -7.77 -7.88
CA ALA A 57 -17.73 -7.55 -8.34
C ALA A 57 -18.60 -8.82 -8.31
N GLY A 58 -18.00 -10.00 -8.19
CA GLY A 58 -18.68 -11.31 -8.19
C GLY A 58 -18.66 -12.00 -9.56
N ILE A 59 -17.86 -11.50 -10.51
CA ILE A 59 -17.73 -12.04 -11.86
C ILE A 59 -16.42 -12.84 -11.94
N ASP A 60 -16.50 -14.11 -12.31
CA ASP A 60 -15.30 -14.90 -12.55
C ASP A 60 -14.74 -14.62 -13.97
N PRO A 61 -13.59 -13.92 -14.12
CA PRO A 61 -13.01 -13.64 -15.43
C PRO A 61 -12.52 -14.91 -16.16
N ASP A 62 -12.47 -16.07 -15.49
CA ASP A 62 -12.11 -17.34 -16.09
C ASP A 62 -13.31 -18.13 -16.66
N ASP A 63 -14.54 -17.72 -16.35
CA ASP A 63 -15.76 -18.29 -16.96
C ASP A 63 -15.92 -17.85 -18.42
N ALA A 64 -16.30 -18.77 -19.30
CA ALA A 64 -16.41 -18.56 -20.73
C ALA A 64 -17.43 -17.46 -21.10
N ARG A 65 -18.51 -17.31 -20.32
CA ARG A 65 -19.52 -16.26 -20.53
C ARG A 65 -19.00 -14.90 -20.06
N ALA A 66 -18.46 -14.85 -18.86
CA ALA A 66 -17.90 -13.63 -18.26
C ALA A 66 -16.68 -13.10 -19.03
N ARG A 67 -15.88 -13.95 -19.68
CA ARG A 67 -14.76 -13.52 -20.53
C ARG A 67 -15.15 -12.51 -21.61
N TYR A 68 -16.33 -12.69 -22.22
CA TYR A 68 -16.82 -11.74 -23.21
C TYR A 68 -17.26 -10.42 -22.57
N PHE A 69 -17.88 -10.48 -21.40
CA PHE A 69 -18.23 -9.29 -20.63
C PHE A 69 -17.00 -8.49 -20.23
N VAL A 70 -16.02 -9.13 -19.58
CA VAL A 70 -14.76 -8.50 -19.15
C VAL A 70 -14.01 -7.86 -20.32
N LYS A 71 -14.06 -8.46 -21.51
CA LYS A 71 -13.41 -7.91 -22.72
C LYS A 71 -14.18 -6.74 -23.34
N ALA A 72 -15.50 -6.75 -23.25
CA ALA A 72 -16.37 -5.73 -23.82
C ALA A 72 -16.66 -4.56 -22.85
N TYR A 73 -16.31 -4.73 -21.57
CA TYR A 73 -16.53 -3.73 -20.54
C TYR A 73 -15.56 -2.55 -20.70
N ASP A 74 -16.12 -1.39 -21.02
CA ASP A 74 -15.41 -0.11 -21.17
C ASP A 74 -15.87 0.93 -20.11
N GLY A 75 -16.55 0.44 -19.06
CA GLY A 75 -17.04 1.25 -17.95
C GLY A 75 -15.97 1.55 -16.90
N GLU A 76 -16.39 2.14 -15.79
CA GLU A 76 -15.50 2.45 -14.67
C GLU A 76 -14.98 1.17 -14.00
N MET A 77 -13.68 1.12 -13.68
CA MET A 77 -13.05 0.00 -12.95
C MET A 77 -13.36 0.05 -11.45
N ASP A 78 -14.65 0.14 -11.14
CA ASP A 78 -15.19 0.10 -9.79
C ASP A 78 -16.03 -1.17 -9.61
N PRO A 79 -15.83 -1.94 -8.52
CA PRO A 79 -16.52 -3.21 -8.32
C PRO A 79 -18.05 -3.08 -8.28
N ASP A 80 -18.59 -1.95 -7.81
CA ASP A 80 -20.04 -1.74 -7.74
C ASP A 80 -20.60 -1.33 -9.12
N ALA A 81 -19.87 -0.50 -9.87
CA ALA A 81 -20.23 -0.16 -11.25
C ALA A 81 -20.21 -1.40 -12.17
N ILE A 82 -19.20 -2.25 -12.02
CA ILE A 82 -19.07 -3.52 -12.74
C ILE A 82 -20.24 -4.45 -12.42
N ARG A 83 -20.61 -4.57 -11.13
CA ARG A 83 -21.76 -5.39 -10.71
C ARG A 83 -23.05 -4.90 -11.36
N ALA A 84 -23.34 -3.60 -11.30
CA ALA A 84 -24.57 -3.04 -11.84
C ALA A 84 -24.70 -3.30 -13.35
N GLU A 85 -23.61 -3.14 -14.11
CA GLU A 85 -23.61 -3.44 -15.54
C GLU A 85 -23.74 -4.95 -15.81
N ALA A 86 -23.11 -5.79 -15.00
CA ALA A 86 -23.21 -7.23 -15.14
C ALA A 86 -24.59 -7.77 -14.78
N GLU A 87 -25.28 -7.18 -13.81
CA GLU A 87 -26.68 -7.43 -13.50
C GLU A 87 -27.58 -6.98 -14.66
N ALA A 88 -27.35 -5.78 -15.21
CA ALA A 88 -28.09 -5.26 -16.36
C ALA A 88 -27.92 -6.14 -17.61
N ALA A 89 -26.72 -6.67 -17.83
CA ALA A 89 -26.40 -7.60 -18.91
C ALA A 89 -26.82 -9.05 -18.61
N GLY A 90 -27.35 -9.34 -17.41
CA GLY A 90 -27.86 -10.65 -17.03
C GLY A 90 -26.79 -11.70 -16.73
N PHE A 91 -25.55 -11.28 -16.43
CA PHE A 91 -24.47 -12.17 -15.98
C PHE A 91 -24.60 -12.52 -14.50
N LEU A 92 -25.14 -11.62 -13.68
CA LEU A 92 -25.45 -11.85 -12.27
C LEU A 92 -26.97 -11.97 -12.10
N GLY A 93 -27.40 -13.03 -11.41
CA GLY A 93 -28.79 -13.15 -10.94
C GLY A 93 -28.98 -12.36 -9.64
N SER A 94 -30.24 -12.13 -9.24
CA SER A 94 -30.63 -11.39 -8.02
C SER A 94 -30.11 -11.98 -6.68
N ASP A 95 -29.41 -13.12 -6.74
CA ASP A 95 -28.82 -13.86 -5.62
C ASP A 95 -27.28 -13.84 -5.66
N ALA A 96 -26.67 -12.99 -6.50
CA ALA A 96 -25.22 -12.89 -6.57
C ALA A 96 -24.64 -12.41 -5.21
N PRO A 97 -23.55 -13.02 -4.73
CA PRO A 97 -22.91 -12.60 -3.49
C PRO A 97 -22.47 -11.14 -3.59
N ALA A 98 -22.77 -10.35 -2.56
CA ALA A 98 -22.38 -8.95 -2.46
C ALA A 98 -20.86 -8.76 -2.63
N ALA A 99 -20.45 -7.55 -3.04
CA ALA A 99 -19.04 -7.20 -3.22
C ALA A 99 -18.20 -7.71 -2.05
N SER A 100 -17.22 -8.54 -2.36
CA SER A 100 -16.20 -8.85 -1.37
C SER A 100 -15.39 -7.57 -1.16
N PRO A 101 -15.28 -7.06 0.08
CA PRO A 101 -14.48 -5.88 0.35
C PRO A 101 -13.05 -6.16 -0.08
N THR A 102 -12.47 -5.24 -0.86
CA THR A 102 -11.10 -5.35 -1.35
C THR A 102 -10.12 -5.48 -0.18
N PRO A 103 -8.94 -6.09 -0.38
CA PRO A 103 -7.96 -6.26 0.70
C PRO A 103 -7.58 -4.95 1.40
N TYR A 104 -7.56 -3.84 0.66
CA TYR A 104 -7.30 -2.50 1.18
C TYR A 104 -8.42 -2.00 2.10
N MET A 105 -9.68 -2.21 1.71
CA MET A 105 -10.84 -1.88 2.57
C MET A 105 -10.87 -2.72 3.84
N GLN A 106 -10.50 -4.00 3.77
CA GLN A 106 -10.40 -4.85 4.96
C GLN A 106 -9.32 -4.37 5.93
N ASP A 107 -8.15 -3.97 5.44
CA ASP A 107 -7.07 -3.47 6.29
C ASP A 107 -7.44 -2.12 6.93
N ALA A 108 -8.08 -1.22 6.19
CA ALA A 108 -8.60 0.04 6.71
C ALA A 108 -9.64 -0.18 7.82
N LEU A 109 -10.60 -1.08 7.61
CA LEU A 109 -11.62 -1.42 8.60
C LEU A 109 -11.00 -2.04 9.86
N ALA A 110 -10.02 -2.93 9.70
CA ALA A 110 -9.30 -3.55 10.82
C ALA A 110 -8.44 -2.53 11.59
N ALA A 111 -7.86 -1.54 10.90
CA ALA A 111 -7.18 -0.42 11.55
C ALA A 111 -8.14 0.44 12.37
N GLU A 112 -9.30 0.78 11.83
CA GLU A 112 -10.34 1.56 12.53
C GLU A 112 -10.86 0.84 13.76
N GLN A 113 -11.13 -0.47 13.66
CA GLN A 113 -11.53 -1.30 14.80
C GLN A 113 -10.49 -1.27 15.92
N ARG A 114 -9.19 -1.37 15.59
CA ARG A 114 -8.11 -1.29 16.59
C ARG A 114 -8.08 0.06 17.30
N ILE A 115 -8.33 1.16 16.61
CA ILE A 115 -8.39 2.50 17.19
C ILE A 115 -9.60 2.62 18.12
N ALA A 116 -10.77 2.13 17.69
CA ALA A 116 -11.98 2.14 18.50
C ALA A 116 -11.80 1.34 19.81
N THR A 117 -11.24 0.13 19.77
CA THR A 117 -11.00 -0.67 20.98
C THR A 117 -9.98 -0.04 21.91
N ALA A 118 -8.97 0.66 21.38
CA ALA A 118 -7.98 1.36 22.20
C ALA A 118 -8.56 2.61 22.89
N GLY A 119 -9.57 3.26 22.28
CA GLY A 119 -10.26 4.42 22.85
C GLY A 119 -11.29 4.07 23.93
N GLU A 120 -11.84 2.86 23.92
CA GLU A 120 -12.90 2.41 24.85
C GLU A 120 -12.39 2.17 26.28
N GLY A 121 -11.07 2.08 26.49
CA GLY A 121 -10.46 1.92 27.82
C GLY A 121 -10.13 3.23 28.55
N GLY A 122 -10.37 4.39 27.93
CA GLY A 122 -10.13 5.70 28.50
C GLY A 122 -11.40 6.29 29.13
N ASP A 123 -11.87 5.72 30.24
CA ASP A 123 -13.01 6.30 30.96
C ASP A 123 -12.61 7.70 31.49
N PRO A 124 -13.28 8.80 31.07
CA PRO A 124 -12.99 10.09 31.65
C PRO A 124 -13.30 10.03 33.14
N VAL A 125 -12.31 10.32 34.00
CA VAL A 125 -12.52 10.41 35.45
C VAL A 125 -13.67 11.39 35.70
N SER A 126 -14.86 10.85 35.93
CA SER A 126 -16.06 11.65 35.92
C SER A 126 -16.09 12.47 37.22
N GLN A 127 -16.19 13.79 37.10
CA GLN A 127 -16.29 14.70 38.26
C GLN A 127 -17.51 14.40 39.15
N ALA A 128 -18.46 13.61 38.64
CA ALA A 128 -19.62 13.13 39.39
C ALA A 128 -19.22 12.22 40.57
N ASP A 129 -18.24 11.33 40.39
CA ASP A 129 -17.73 10.47 41.47
C ASP A 129 -16.95 11.26 42.51
N LEU A 130 -16.19 12.28 42.07
CA LEU A 130 -15.50 13.18 42.98
C LEU A 130 -16.48 13.98 43.85
N ASN A 131 -17.56 14.52 43.27
CA ASN A 131 -18.58 15.24 44.01
C ASN A 131 -19.32 14.36 45.04
N ALA A 132 -19.59 13.09 44.71
CA ALA A 132 -20.17 12.14 45.64
C ALA A 132 -19.23 11.85 46.82
N ARG A 133 -17.92 11.73 46.55
CA ARG A 133 -16.89 11.55 47.58
C ARG A 133 -16.74 12.78 48.46
N ILE A 134 -16.78 13.99 47.89
CA ILE A 134 -16.76 15.26 48.63
C ILE A 134 -17.95 15.34 49.58
N ALA A 135 -19.16 15.03 49.11
CA ALA A 135 -20.38 15.05 49.94
C ALA A 135 -20.38 13.98 51.05
N ALA A 136 -19.62 12.89 50.89
CA ALA A 136 -19.49 11.83 51.88
C ALA A 136 -18.50 12.13 53.00
N THR A 137 -17.64 13.16 52.85
CA THR A 137 -16.68 13.56 53.90
C THR A 137 -17.39 14.20 55.08
N LYS A 138 -16.95 13.87 56.31
CA LYS A 138 -17.65 14.29 57.54
C LYS A 138 -16.95 15.41 58.30
N ASN A 139 -15.70 15.68 57.96
CA ASN A 139 -14.90 16.71 58.61
C ASN A 139 -14.02 17.43 57.57
N PRO A 140 -13.56 18.64 57.88
CA PRO A 140 -12.77 19.45 56.94
C PRO A 140 -11.38 18.86 56.65
N GLU A 141 -10.84 18.01 57.53
CA GLU A 141 -9.54 17.35 57.33
C GLU A 141 -9.62 16.22 56.29
N GLU A 142 -10.67 15.40 56.31
CA GLU A 142 -10.94 14.37 55.31
C GLU A 142 -11.20 14.97 53.94
N LEU A 143 -11.93 16.09 53.87
CA LEU A 143 -12.15 16.82 52.63
C LEU A 143 -10.82 17.34 52.06
N ARG A 144 -9.97 17.91 52.90
CA ARG A 144 -8.65 18.40 52.49
C ARG A 144 -7.77 17.26 51.97
N ALA A 145 -7.71 16.14 52.69
CA ALA A 145 -6.93 14.97 52.28
C ALA A 145 -7.43 14.36 50.96
N LEU A 146 -8.75 14.28 50.77
CA LEU A 146 -9.37 13.85 49.52
C LEU A 146 -8.99 14.80 48.38
N MET A 147 -9.07 16.11 48.58
CA MET A 147 -8.73 17.09 47.56
C MET A 147 -7.23 17.12 47.23
N GLU A 148 -6.34 16.94 48.22
CA GLU A 148 -4.89 16.79 48.00
C GLU A 148 -4.57 15.50 47.21
N SER A 149 -5.30 14.40 47.45
CA SER A 149 -5.14 13.14 46.70
C SER A 149 -5.56 13.25 45.23
N GLU A 150 -6.48 14.18 44.93
CA GLU A 150 -6.95 14.50 43.58
C GLU A 150 -6.13 15.63 42.95
N GLY A 151 -5.04 16.05 43.60
CA GLY A 151 -4.06 17.02 43.06
C GLY A 151 -4.26 18.48 43.46
N TYR A 152 -5.22 18.81 44.32
CA TYR A 152 -5.45 20.18 44.80
C TYR A 152 -4.59 20.48 46.02
N GLN A 153 -3.56 21.34 45.87
CA GLN A 153 -2.68 21.73 46.97
C GLN A 153 -3.23 22.95 47.72
N TRP A 154 -3.44 22.82 49.03
CA TRP A 154 -3.90 23.90 49.88
C TRP A 154 -2.72 24.64 50.52
N GLY A 155 -2.45 25.85 50.05
CA GLY A 155 -1.38 26.70 50.59
C GLY A 155 -0.05 26.62 49.84
N ALA A 156 -0.07 26.41 48.53
CA ALA A 156 1.07 26.80 47.69
C ALA A 156 1.27 28.31 47.86
N ALA A 157 2.26 28.68 48.68
CA ALA A 157 2.82 30.02 48.69
C ALA A 157 3.25 30.34 47.26
N ILE A 158 2.80 31.49 46.75
CA ILE A 158 3.44 32.18 45.64
C ILE A 158 4.80 32.66 46.14
#